data_AF-A0A960AMM1-F1
#
_entry.id   AF-A0A960AMM1-F1
#
_cell.length_a   1.000
_cell.length_b   1.000
_cell.length_c   1.000
_cell.angle_alpha   90.00
_cell.angle_beta   90.00
_cell.angle_gamma   90.00
#
_symmetry.space_group_name_H-M   'P 1'
#
loop_
_entity.id
_entity.type
_entity.pdbx_description
1 polymer ?
#
loop_
_entity_poly.entity_id
_entity_poly.type
_entity_poly.pdbx_seq_one_letter_code
_entity_poly.pdbx_strand_id
1 'polypeptide(L)'
;MRWLIAVILGLGLLSGCGMKSFSDSYAVRVDTPQQVSIFDPRMGDTRDWAEETMGPASPSQPYTTEVSNLSTKMFYDSSPPVSIRVGLYLPSVTETGYYAIGIEPVVAGTLTYDATFVPWYSETPVDPLPPLPISMEIAAGPNGWVINMTPEPQA
;
A
#
# COMPACT_ATOMS: atom_id res chain seq x y z
N MET A 1 13.18 59.65 21.46
CA MET A 1 13.96 58.41 21.34
C MET A 1 13.04 57.24 21.65
N ARG A 2 12.62 56.50 20.61
CA ARG A 2 12.28 55.05 20.60
C ARG A 2 11.35 54.55 21.74
N TRP A 3 10.03 54.57 21.55
CA TRP A 3 9.24 53.38 21.12
C TRP A 3 9.72 52.07 21.78
N LEU A 4 9.12 51.75 22.93
CA LEU A 4 9.33 50.52 23.69
C LEU A 4 8.45 49.43 23.07
N ILE A 5 9.08 48.68 22.18
CA ILE A 5 8.64 47.39 21.65
C ILE A 5 8.72 46.37 22.79
N ALA A 6 7.63 45.66 23.06
CA ALA A 6 7.68 44.24 23.44
C ALA A 6 6.27 43.66 23.36
N VAL A 7 5.97 43.20 22.15
CA VAL A 7 4.82 42.38 21.76
C VAL A 7 4.61 41.27 22.80
N ILE A 8 3.46 41.33 23.47
CA ILE A 8 2.94 40.29 24.35
C ILE A 8 2.92 38.97 23.56
N LEU A 9 3.50 37.94 24.17
CA LEU A 9 3.55 36.55 23.71
C LEU A 9 2.19 36.08 23.18
N GLY A 10 1.97 36.24 21.88
CA GLY A 10 1.06 35.42 21.10
C GLY A 10 1.76 34.13 20.69
N LEU A 11 2.35 33.40 21.64
CA LEU A 11 2.70 31.99 21.43
C LEU A 11 1.38 31.22 21.55
N GLY A 12 0.56 31.40 20.51
CA GLY A 12 -0.56 30.54 20.22
C GLY A 12 -0.01 29.13 20.17
N LEU A 13 -0.33 28.39 21.23
CA LEU A 13 -0.45 26.95 21.25
C LEU A 13 -1.38 26.55 20.10
N LEU A 14 -0.88 26.58 18.87
CA LEU A 14 -1.32 25.68 17.82
C LEU A 14 -0.75 24.32 18.23
N SER A 15 -1.35 23.75 19.27
CA SER A 15 -1.37 22.34 19.61
C SER A 15 -2.14 21.62 18.49
N GLY A 16 -1.71 21.81 17.24
CA GLY A 16 -2.06 20.89 16.18
C GLY A 16 -1.42 19.58 16.58
N CYS A 17 -2.24 18.62 17.01
CA CYS A 17 -1.86 17.23 16.97
C CYS A 17 -1.68 16.91 15.48
N GLY A 18 -0.52 17.29 14.93
CA GLY A 18 -0.26 17.29 13.50
C GLY A 18 -0.10 15.85 13.07
N MET A 19 -1.19 15.25 12.61
CA MET A 19 -1.18 13.93 11.99
C MET A 19 -0.77 14.11 10.53
N LYS A 20 0.33 13.47 10.13
CA LYS A 20 0.75 13.36 8.73
C LYS A 20 0.12 12.10 8.13
N SER A 21 -0.56 12.24 6.98
CA SER A 21 -0.96 11.08 6.17
C SER A 21 0.22 10.64 5.30
N PHE A 22 0.36 9.33 5.11
CA PHE A 22 1.35 8.74 4.23
C PHE A 22 0.66 8.06 3.05
N SER A 23 1.34 7.97 1.92
CA SER A 23 0.88 7.28 0.72
C SER A 23 2.05 6.46 0.20
N ASP A 24 1.86 5.15 0.12
CA ASP A 24 2.86 4.22 -0.38
C ASP A 24 2.67 4.06 -1.89
N SER A 25 3.75 4.16 -2.66
CA SER A 25 3.74 4.00 -4.12
C SER A 25 4.04 2.55 -4.48
N TYR A 26 3.22 1.97 -5.34
CA TYR A 26 3.35 0.59 -5.79
C TYR A 26 3.60 0.54 -7.30
N ALA A 27 4.48 -0.37 -7.72
CA ALA A 27 4.67 -0.75 -9.11
C ALA A 27 4.63 -2.28 -9.23
N VAL A 28 3.64 -2.83 -9.94
CA VAL A 28 3.49 -4.27 -10.14
C VAL A 28 3.87 -4.62 -11.58
N ARG A 29 4.92 -5.44 -11.72
CA ARG A 29 5.33 -6.05 -12.99
C ARG A 29 4.82 -7.49 -13.02
N VAL A 30 4.38 -7.92 -14.18
CA VAL A 30 3.87 -9.27 -14.44
C VAL A 30 4.55 -9.84 -15.68
N ASP A 31 4.68 -11.17 -15.76
CA ASP A 31 5.37 -11.85 -16.87
C ASP A 31 4.55 -11.87 -18.18
N THR A 32 3.22 -11.84 -18.05
CA THR A 32 2.29 -11.78 -19.18
C THR A 32 1.34 -10.60 -19.01
N PRO A 33 1.03 -9.85 -20.09
CA PRO A 33 0.09 -8.75 -20.01
C PRO A 33 -1.25 -9.18 -19.40
N GLN A 34 -1.67 -8.52 -18.32
CA GLN A 34 -2.91 -8.82 -17.61
C GLN A 34 -3.42 -7.59 -16.85
N GLN A 35 -4.62 -7.70 -16.28
CA GLN A 35 -5.15 -6.70 -15.36
C GLN A 35 -4.64 -6.96 -13.95
N VAL A 36 -4.34 -5.89 -13.22
CA VAL A 36 -3.84 -5.92 -11.86
C VAL A 36 -4.50 -4.80 -11.06
N SER A 37 -4.79 -5.04 -9.78
CA SER A 37 -5.14 -3.99 -8.83
C SER A 37 -4.34 -4.12 -7.55
N ILE A 38 -3.92 -2.98 -7.00
CA ILE A 38 -3.42 -2.83 -5.64
C ILE A 38 -4.35 -1.86 -4.91
N PHE A 39 -4.91 -2.28 -3.78
CA PHE A 39 -5.91 -1.52 -3.04
C PHE A 39 -5.75 -1.68 -1.52
N ASP A 40 -6.38 -0.82 -0.72
CA ASP A 40 -6.45 -0.97 0.74
C ASP A 40 -7.61 -1.92 1.11
N PRO A 41 -7.33 -3.14 1.62
CA PRO A 41 -8.36 -4.13 1.92
C PRO A 41 -9.19 -3.78 3.16
N ARG A 42 -8.90 -2.67 3.84
CA ARG A 42 -9.70 -2.19 4.98
C ARG A 42 -10.79 -1.21 4.54
N MET A 43 -10.77 -0.77 3.29
CA MET A 43 -11.79 0.12 2.75
C MET A 43 -12.98 -0.69 2.24
N GLY A 44 -14.08 -0.68 3.00
CA GLY A 44 -15.42 -1.08 2.53
C GLY A 44 -15.52 -2.41 1.78
N ASP A 45 -16.35 -2.43 0.74
CA ASP A 45 -16.50 -3.60 -0.14
C ASP A 45 -15.23 -3.76 -0.98
N THR A 46 -14.38 -4.70 -0.57
CA THR A 46 -13.03 -4.87 -1.09
C THR A 46 -12.98 -5.31 -2.55
N ARG A 47 -14.04 -5.96 -3.04
CA ARG A 47 -14.13 -6.37 -4.44
C ARG A 47 -14.34 -5.18 -5.36
N ASP A 48 -15.28 -4.30 -5.02
CA ASP A 48 -15.57 -3.11 -5.82
C ASP A 48 -14.32 -2.21 -5.95
N TRP A 49 -13.58 -2.02 -4.85
CA TRP A 49 -12.33 -1.27 -4.88
C TRP A 49 -11.24 -1.92 -5.73
N ALA A 50 -11.14 -3.25 -5.70
CA ALA A 50 -10.20 -3.99 -6.53
C ALA A 50 -10.54 -3.82 -8.02
N GLU A 51 -11.83 -3.82 -8.38
CA GLU A 51 -12.29 -3.61 -9.75
C GLU A 51 -12.13 -2.15 -10.20
N GLU A 52 -12.40 -1.17 -9.32
CA GLU A 52 -12.28 0.27 -9.63
C GLU A 52 -10.84 0.72 -9.88
N THR A 53 -9.90 0.21 -9.09
CA THR A 53 -8.48 0.61 -9.15
C THR A 53 -7.68 -0.20 -10.19
N MET A 54 -8.32 -1.17 -10.84
CA MET A 54 -7.69 -2.09 -11.77
C MET A 54 -7.08 -1.38 -12.98
N GLY A 55 -5.91 -1.84 -13.41
CA GLY A 55 -5.26 -1.35 -14.60
C GLY A 55 -4.36 -2.38 -15.26
N PRO A 56 -3.92 -2.12 -16.50
CA PRO A 56 -3.06 -3.04 -17.23
C PRO A 56 -1.64 -3.06 -16.65
N ALA A 57 -1.06 -4.25 -16.54
CA ALA A 57 0.35 -4.47 -16.25
C ALA A 57 0.95 -5.39 -17.33
N SER A 58 2.25 -5.24 -17.60
CA SER A 58 3.02 -6.10 -18.51
C SER A 58 4.51 -6.11 -18.12
N PRO A 59 5.34 -6.97 -18.74
CA PRO A 59 6.77 -7.01 -18.46
C PRO A 59 7.49 -5.69 -18.72
N SER A 60 7.03 -4.87 -19.67
CA SER A 60 7.66 -3.59 -20.03
C SER A 60 6.93 -2.37 -19.49
N GLN A 61 5.68 -2.53 -19.06
CA GLN A 61 4.85 -1.46 -18.51
C GLN A 61 4.20 -1.95 -17.21
N PRO A 62 4.85 -1.71 -16.05
CA PRO A 62 4.28 -2.04 -14.74
C PRO A 62 2.98 -1.25 -14.51
N TYR A 63 2.04 -1.87 -13.81
CA TYR A 63 0.92 -1.14 -13.22
C TYR A 63 1.44 -0.32 -12.04
N THR A 64 1.12 0.97 -11.98
CA THR A 64 1.57 1.86 -10.90
C THR A 64 0.38 2.53 -10.23
N THR A 65 0.39 2.57 -8.91
CA THR A 65 -0.65 3.24 -8.12
C THR A 65 -0.09 3.75 -6.79
N GLU A 66 -0.89 4.53 -6.07
CA GLU A 66 -0.61 4.93 -4.71
C GLU A 66 -1.73 4.45 -3.79
N VAL A 67 -1.36 3.90 -2.63
CA VAL A 67 -2.34 3.51 -1.60
C VAL A 67 -2.06 4.26 -0.32
N SER A 68 -3.11 4.85 0.25
CA SER A 68 -3.02 5.58 1.50
C SER A 68 -2.62 4.67 2.65
N ASN A 69 -1.58 5.04 3.37
CA ASN A 69 -1.15 4.35 4.57
C ASN A 69 -1.64 5.11 5.81
N LEU A 70 -2.58 4.50 6.52
CA LEU A 70 -3.15 5.00 7.77
C LEU A 70 -2.15 4.80 8.93
N SER A 71 -1.02 5.50 8.87
CA SER A 71 -0.06 5.57 9.98
C SER A 71 -0.12 6.95 10.63
N THR A 72 -0.45 6.97 11.93
CA THR A 72 -0.47 8.20 12.71
C THR A 72 0.93 8.47 13.25
N LYS A 73 1.64 9.41 12.64
CA LYS A 73 2.94 9.89 13.16
C LYS A 73 2.88 11.33 13.61
N MET A 74 3.73 11.64 14.57
CA MET A 74 3.98 13.02 14.98
C MET A 74 4.60 13.78 13.79
N PHE A 75 4.21 15.03 13.59
CA PHE A 75 4.64 15.85 12.44
C PHE A 75 6.17 15.99 12.27
N TYR A 76 6.97 15.76 13.32
CA TYR A 76 8.44 15.82 13.26
C TYR A 76 9.09 14.47 12.90
N ASP A 77 8.33 13.38 12.82
CA ASP A 77 8.81 12.08 12.35
C ASP A 77 8.60 11.97 10.84
N SER A 78 9.70 12.05 10.09
CA SER A 78 9.70 11.92 8.64
C SER A 78 9.95 10.50 8.15
N SER A 79 10.08 9.51 9.04
CA SER A 79 10.31 8.12 8.63
C SER A 79 9.06 7.53 7.96
N PRO A 80 9.20 6.62 6.99
CA PRO A 80 8.06 5.93 6.39
C PRO A 80 7.23 5.13 7.41
N PRO A 81 5.95 4.82 7.12
CA PRO A 81 5.10 3.97 7.97
C PRO A 81 5.78 2.67 8.42
N VAL A 82 5.50 2.19 9.63
CA VAL A 82 6.13 0.95 10.14
C VAL A 82 5.52 -0.32 9.56
N SER A 83 4.35 -0.23 8.94
CA SER A 83 3.64 -1.35 8.34
C SER A 83 3.10 -1.01 6.96
N ILE A 84 3.02 -2.02 6.09
CA ILE A 84 2.32 -1.98 4.80
C ILE A 84 1.19 -3.00 4.86
N ARG A 85 -0.01 -2.62 4.42
CA ARG A 85 -1.18 -3.52 4.31
C ARG A 85 -1.95 -3.20 3.02
N VAL A 86 -1.88 -4.10 2.04
CA VAL A 86 -2.58 -3.97 0.76
C VAL A 86 -3.12 -5.31 0.27
N GLY A 87 -4.12 -5.27 -0.59
CA GLY A 87 -4.58 -6.40 -1.38
C GLY A 87 -4.02 -6.32 -2.79
N LEU A 88 -3.57 -7.45 -3.33
CA LEU A 88 -3.19 -7.64 -4.73
C LEU A 88 -4.26 -8.51 -5.41
N TYR A 89 -4.96 -7.95 -6.39
CA TYR A 89 -5.92 -8.67 -7.20
C TYR A 89 -5.37 -8.94 -8.60
N LEU A 90 -5.41 -10.21 -9.01
CA LEU A 90 -4.93 -10.73 -10.29
C LEU A 90 -6.03 -11.60 -10.92
N PRO A 91 -6.96 -11.04 -11.72
CA PRO A 91 -8.09 -11.78 -12.28
C PRO A 91 -7.69 -13.01 -13.12
N SER A 92 -6.52 -12.96 -13.78
CA SER A 92 -5.99 -14.10 -14.54
C SER A 92 -5.46 -15.25 -13.69
N VAL A 93 -5.25 -15.03 -12.39
CA VAL A 93 -4.87 -16.07 -11.43
C VAL A 93 -6.12 -16.59 -10.72
N THR A 94 -6.98 -15.69 -10.25
CA THR A 94 -8.23 -16.04 -9.57
C THR A 94 -9.23 -14.90 -9.62
N GLU A 95 -10.50 -15.23 -9.86
CA GLU A 95 -11.63 -14.27 -9.78
C GLU A 95 -12.36 -14.35 -8.42
N THR A 96 -12.00 -15.31 -7.56
CA THR A 96 -12.74 -15.63 -6.32
C THR A 96 -12.16 -14.97 -5.07
N GLY A 97 -11.05 -14.25 -5.19
CA GLY A 97 -10.40 -13.55 -4.08
C GLY A 97 -9.21 -12.70 -4.52
N TYR A 98 -8.40 -12.34 -3.55
CA TYR A 98 -7.16 -11.57 -3.73
C TYR A 98 -6.05 -12.14 -2.85
N TYR A 99 -4.84 -11.60 -3.04
CA TYR A 99 -3.69 -11.94 -2.23
C TYR A 99 -3.37 -10.80 -1.25
N ALA A 100 -3.48 -11.08 0.05
CA ALA A 100 -3.22 -10.11 1.10
C ALA A 100 -1.73 -9.99 1.40
N ILE A 101 -1.25 -8.76 1.47
CA ILE A 101 0.14 -8.41 1.78
C ILE A 101 0.15 -7.56 3.04
N GLY A 102 0.76 -8.10 4.08
CA GLY A 102 0.94 -7.45 5.37
C GLY A 102 2.38 -7.58 5.85
N ILE A 103 3.13 -6.48 5.87
CA ILE A 103 4.51 -6.44 6.34
C ILE A 103 4.58 -5.52 7.55
N GLU A 104 5.06 -6.04 8.69
CA GLU A 104 5.26 -5.28 9.93
C GLU A 104 6.32 -6.00 10.79
N PRO A 105 7.45 -5.37 11.13
CA PRO A 105 7.90 -4.05 10.66
C PRO A 105 8.37 -4.08 9.20
N VAL A 106 8.18 -2.98 8.47
CA VAL A 106 8.74 -2.81 7.13
C VAL A 106 10.20 -2.39 7.23
N VAL A 107 11.05 -3.09 6.48
CA VAL A 107 12.48 -2.79 6.36
C VAL A 107 12.80 -2.65 4.87
N ALA A 108 13.57 -1.63 4.52
CA ALA A 108 14.04 -1.44 3.15
C ALA A 108 14.95 -2.60 2.70
N GLY A 109 14.83 -3.01 1.44
CA GLY A 109 15.60 -4.10 0.88
C GLY A 109 14.79 -4.93 -0.11
N THR A 110 15.35 -6.06 -0.49
CA THR A 110 14.70 -7.05 -1.37
C THR A 110 14.27 -8.25 -0.53
N LEU A 111 13.06 -8.75 -0.75
CA LEU A 111 12.57 -9.99 -0.14
C LEU A 111 11.61 -10.73 -1.09
N THR A 112 11.40 -12.01 -0.81
CA THR A 112 10.25 -12.76 -1.33
C THR A 112 9.19 -12.81 -0.24
N TYR A 113 7.95 -12.42 -0.56
CA TYR A 113 6.82 -12.44 0.36
C TYR A 113 5.75 -13.42 -0.14
N ASP A 114 5.35 -14.36 0.72
CA ASP A 114 4.27 -15.30 0.42
C ASP A 114 2.91 -14.66 0.76
N ALA A 115 2.26 -14.09 -0.25
CA ALA A 115 0.98 -13.40 -0.08
C ALA A 115 -0.16 -14.40 0.11
N THR A 116 -0.93 -14.22 1.19
CA THR A 116 -1.98 -15.17 1.57
C THR A 116 -3.24 -14.93 0.74
N PHE A 117 -3.82 -15.99 0.18
CA PHE A 117 -5.11 -15.88 -0.49
C PHE A 117 -6.25 -15.57 0.49
N VAL A 118 -7.06 -14.58 0.15
CA VAL A 118 -8.27 -14.18 0.88
C VAL A 118 -9.44 -14.22 -0.09
N PRO A 119 -10.44 -15.11 0.12
CA PRO A 119 -11.60 -15.17 -0.74
C PRO A 119 -12.47 -13.92 -0.58
N TRP A 120 -13.13 -13.52 -1.67
CA TRP A 120 -14.24 -12.59 -1.59
C TRP A 120 -15.38 -13.19 -0.78
N TYR A 121 -16.26 -12.33 -0.26
CA TYR A 121 -17.51 -12.82 0.31
C TYR A 121 -18.29 -13.61 -0.75
N SER A 122 -18.72 -14.81 -0.38
CA SER A 122 -19.50 -15.71 -1.22
C SER A 122 -20.46 -16.50 -0.33
N GLU A 123 -21.68 -16.75 -0.83
CA GLU A 123 -22.66 -17.62 -0.16
C GLU A 123 -22.22 -19.09 -0.18
N THR A 124 -21.35 -19.46 -1.12
CA THR A 124 -20.76 -20.79 -1.23
C THR A 124 -19.31 -20.76 -0.75
N PRO A 125 -18.85 -21.78 -0.01
CA PRO A 125 -17.45 -21.88 0.39
C PRO A 125 -16.53 -21.83 -0.84
N VAL A 126 -15.52 -20.96 -0.79
CA VAL A 126 -14.47 -20.88 -1.80
C VAL A 126 -13.30 -21.74 -1.34
N ASP A 127 -12.81 -22.60 -2.22
CA ASP A 127 -11.63 -23.41 -1.93
C ASP A 127 -10.41 -22.52 -1.67
N PRO A 128 -9.59 -22.81 -0.65
CA PRO A 128 -8.38 -22.04 -0.41
C PRO A 128 -7.39 -22.24 -1.55
N LEU A 129 -6.76 -21.15 -1.99
CA LEU A 129 -5.64 -21.19 -2.92
C LEU A 129 -4.30 -21.14 -2.16
N PRO A 130 -3.23 -21.73 -2.73
CA PRO A 130 -1.89 -21.59 -2.17
C PRO A 130 -1.47 -20.11 -2.09
N PRO A 131 -0.59 -19.75 -1.15
CA PRO A 131 0.03 -18.42 -1.14
C PRO A 131 0.75 -18.13 -2.45
N LEU A 132 0.73 -16.86 -2.86
CA LEU A 132 1.42 -16.36 -4.04
C LEU A 132 2.76 -15.77 -3.63
N PRO A 133 3.91 -16.34 -4.05
CA PRO A 133 5.21 -15.73 -3.84
C PRO A 133 5.33 -14.44 -4.66
N ILE A 134 5.82 -13.38 -4.04
CA ILE A 134 6.02 -12.08 -4.67
C ILE A 134 7.45 -11.62 -4.37
N SER A 135 8.25 -11.42 -5.41
CA SER A 135 9.52 -10.72 -5.29
C SER A 135 9.25 -9.23 -5.10
N MET A 136 9.74 -8.66 -4.00
CA MET A 136 9.51 -7.26 -3.62
C MET A 136 10.83 -6.52 -3.43
N GLU A 137 10.90 -5.29 -3.93
CA GLU A 137 11.94 -4.31 -3.60
C GLU A 137 11.29 -3.13 -2.89
N ILE A 138 11.73 -2.85 -1.68
CA ILE A 138 11.15 -1.81 -0.81
C ILE A 138 12.21 -0.74 -0.53
N ALA A 139 11.87 0.52 -0.80
CA ALA A 139 12.72 1.66 -0.53
C ALA A 139 11.92 2.80 0.12
N ALA A 140 12.59 3.63 0.94
CA ALA A 140 11.95 4.83 1.48
C ALA A 140 11.66 5.83 0.35
N GLY A 141 10.42 6.29 0.24
CA GLY A 141 9.97 7.33 -0.68
C GLY A 141 9.75 8.68 -0.01
N PRO A 142 9.36 9.71 -0.78
CA PRO A 142 9.12 11.05 -0.25
C PRO A 142 7.89 11.14 0.67
N ASN A 143 6.89 10.27 0.49
CA ASN A 143 5.61 10.31 1.21
C ASN A 143 5.20 8.98 1.86
N GLY A 144 6.08 7.98 1.86
CA GLY A 144 5.78 6.61 2.27
C GLY A 144 6.87 5.66 1.78
N TRP A 145 6.53 4.42 1.56
CA TRP A 145 7.37 3.44 0.88
C TRP A 145 7.19 3.51 -0.63
N VAL A 146 8.25 3.16 -1.37
CA VAL A 146 8.18 2.79 -2.79
C VAL A 146 8.38 1.29 -2.85
N ILE A 147 7.41 0.58 -3.43
CA ILE A 147 7.39 -0.88 -3.50
C ILE A 147 7.30 -1.32 -4.96
N ASN A 148 8.35 -1.98 -5.45
CA ASN A 148 8.28 -2.72 -6.71
C ASN A 148 7.93 -4.18 -6.40
N MET A 149 7.00 -4.75 -7.16
CA MET A 149 6.48 -6.09 -6.95
C MET A 149 6.50 -6.88 -8.26
N THR A 150 6.91 -8.14 -8.18
CA THR A 150 6.81 -9.12 -9.27
C THR A 150 6.22 -10.41 -8.72
N PRO A 151 4.92 -10.67 -8.91
CA PRO A 151 4.30 -11.93 -8.52
C PRO A 151 4.87 -13.09 -9.36
N GLU A 152 5.19 -14.20 -8.70
CA GLU A 152 5.74 -15.37 -9.38
C GLU A 152 4.61 -16.21 -10.01
N PRO A 153 4.82 -16.81 -11.21
CA PRO A 153 3.85 -17.71 -11.82
C PRO A 153 3.49 -18.88 -10.90
N GLN A 154 2.20 -19.14 -10.76
CA GLN A 154 1.71 -20.36 -10.11
C GLN A 154 1.86 -21.53 -11.10
N ALA A 155 2.60 -22.57 -10.70
CA ALA A 155 2.89 -23.75 -11.51
C ALA A 155 1.70 -24.73 -11.57
#